data_AF-A0A6L6YCP1-F1
#
_entry.id   AF-A0A6L6YCP1-F1
#
_cell.length_a   1.000
_cell.length_b   1.000
_cell.length_c   1.000
_cell.angle_alpha   90.00
_cell.angle_beta   90.00
_cell.angle_gamma   90.00
#
_symmetry.space_group_name_H-M   'P 1'
#
loop_
_entity.id
_entity.type
_entity.pdbx_description
1 polymer ?
#
loop_
_entity_poly.entity_id
_entity_poly.type
_entity_poly.pdbx_seq_one_letter_code
_entity_poly.pdbx_strand_id
1 'polypeptide(L)'
;MARTFARRLAKVAYFLLILLVIGRSLGDPYLWVSHDFGYWVVHLFYGNEDAGVENIEDVFFYIAFITEIAAATAIYLITMKLIRKIRSK
;
A
#
# COMPACT_ATOMS: atom_id res chain seq x y z
N MET A 1 -13.91 17.90 23.54
CA MET A 1 -13.67 17.92 22.08
C MET A 1 -12.21 17.71 21.69
N ALA A 2 -11.26 18.50 22.23
CA ALA A 2 -9.84 18.40 21.90
C ALA A 2 -9.22 17.00 22.07
N ARG A 3 -9.53 16.28 23.16
CA ARG A 3 -9.03 14.92 23.41
C ARG A 3 -9.48 13.90 22.35
N THR A 4 -10.69 14.04 21.82
CA THR A 4 -11.20 13.16 20.76
C THR A 4 -10.52 13.47 19.44
N PHE A 5 -10.31 14.76 19.14
CA PHE A 5 -9.60 15.20 17.94
C PHE A 5 -8.15 14.73 17.94
N ALA A 6 -7.42 14.93 19.04
CA ALA A 6 -6.03 14.46 19.19
C ALA A 6 -5.90 12.94 18.96
N ARG A 7 -6.83 12.14 19.48
CA ARG A 7 -6.83 10.68 19.25
C ARG A 7 -7.11 10.30 17.79
N ARG A 8 -7.96 11.06 17.09
CA ARG A 8 -8.22 10.83 15.66
C ARG A 8 -6.98 11.21 14.83
N LEU A 9 -6.39 12.36 15.11
CA LEU A 9 -5.16 12.81 14.44
C LEU A 9 -4.00 11.82 14.66
N ALA A 10 -3.81 11.33 15.88
CA ALA A 10 -2.77 10.34 16.19
C ALA A 10 -2.95 9.04 15.39
N LYS A 11 -4.19 8.59 15.15
CA LYS A 11 -4.44 7.40 14.32
C LYS A 11 -4.13 7.63 12.85
N VAL A 12 -4.46 8.81 12.33
CA VAL A 12 -4.12 9.19 10.94
C VAL A 12 -2.61 9.28 10.79
N ALA A 13 -1.93 9.99 11.70
CA ALA A 13 -0.47 10.08 11.70
C ALA A 13 0.19 8.70 11.81
N TYR A 14 -0.32 7.81 12.67
CA TYR A 14 0.17 6.45 12.78
C TYR A 14 -0.03 5.64 11.48
N PHE A 15 -1.17 5.77 10.81
CA PHE A 15 -1.39 5.13 9.51
C PHE A 15 -0.43 5.65 8.44
N LEU A 16 -0.21 6.97 8.37
CA LEU A 16 0.74 7.59 7.44
C LEU A 16 2.19 7.14 7.72
N LEU A 17 2.56 6.96 8.99
CA LEU A 17 3.86 6.40 9.35
C LEU A 17 4.01 4.96 8.88
N ILE A 18 2.98 4.12 9.04
CA ILE A 18 3.01 2.75 8.51
C ILE A 18 3.18 2.78 6.99
N LEU A 19 2.41 3.60 6.29
CA LEU A 19 2.49 3.73 4.83
C LEU A 19 3.92 4.11 4.41
N LEU A 20 4.48 5.19 4.99
CA LEU A 20 5.85 5.63 4.72
C LEU A 20 6.90 4.52 4.97
N VAL A 21 6.76 3.75 6.05
CA VAL A 21 7.68 2.65 6.35
C VAL A 21 7.56 1.54 5.32
N ILE A 22 6.35 1.16 4.92
CA ILE A 22 6.13 0.09 3.94
C ILE A 22 6.63 0.51 2.56
N GLY A 23 6.28 1.70 2.06
CA GLY A 23 6.77 2.19 0.78
C GLY A 23 8.29 2.21 0.70
N ARG A 24 8.96 2.61 1.79
CA ARG A 24 10.43 2.56 1.88
C ARG A 24 11.01 1.15 1.99
N SER A 25 10.24 0.19 2.50
CA SER A 25 10.68 -1.19 2.68
C SER A 25 10.46 -2.06 1.44
N LEU A 26 9.38 -1.81 0.68
CA LEU A 26 9.09 -2.53 -0.57
C LEU A 26 10.08 -2.17 -1.68
N GLY A 27 10.51 -0.91 -1.76
CA GLY A 27 11.45 -0.45 -2.77
C GLY A 27 10.87 -0.52 -4.18
N ASP A 28 11.75 -0.70 -5.17
CA ASP A 28 11.39 -0.68 -6.58
C ASP A 28 10.50 -1.89 -6.97
N PRO A 29 9.28 -1.67 -7.51
CA PRO A 29 8.40 -2.75 -7.94
C PRO A 29 9.00 -3.69 -8.98
N TYR A 30 9.92 -3.24 -9.82
CA TYR A 30 10.59 -4.12 -10.79
C TYR A 30 11.39 -5.25 -10.14
N LEU A 31 11.75 -5.12 -8.85
CA LEU A 31 12.51 -6.12 -8.11
C LEU A 31 11.65 -7.25 -7.53
N TRP A 32 10.35 -7.03 -7.35
CA TRP A 32 9.48 -7.96 -6.60
C TRP A 32 8.13 -8.25 -7.27
N VAL A 33 7.69 -7.43 -8.22
CA VAL A 33 6.55 -7.74 -9.07
C VAL A 33 7.01 -8.73 -10.14
N SER A 34 6.28 -9.84 -10.28
CA SER A 34 6.53 -10.78 -11.38
C SER A 34 6.33 -10.06 -12.71
N HIS A 35 7.31 -10.18 -13.61
CA HIS A 35 7.23 -9.56 -14.93
C HIS A 35 6.04 -10.11 -15.71
N ASP A 36 5.83 -11.44 -15.70
CA ASP A 36 4.68 -12.07 -16.35
C ASP A 36 3.35 -11.52 -15.83
N PHE A 37 3.25 -11.29 -14.52
CA PHE A 37 2.07 -10.69 -13.93
C PHE A 37 1.91 -9.22 -14.34
N GLY A 38 2.99 -8.43 -14.27
CA GLY A 38 2.99 -7.03 -14.68
C GLY A 38 2.55 -6.87 -16.14
N TYR A 39 3.14 -7.61 -17.06
CA TYR A 39 2.77 -7.60 -18.48
C TYR A 39 1.35 -8.11 -18.71
N TRP A 40 0.91 -9.14 -17.99
CA TRP A 40 -0.48 -9.58 -18.06
C TRP A 40 -1.46 -8.45 -17.67
N VAL A 41 -1.14 -7.69 -16.61
CA VAL A 41 -1.94 -6.53 -16.20
C VAL A 41 -1.87 -5.41 -17.25
N VAL A 42 -0.70 -5.15 -17.84
CA VAL A 42 -0.56 -4.19 -18.94
C VAL A 42 -1.47 -4.57 -20.10
N HIS A 43 -1.45 -5.83 -20.55
CA HIS A 43 -2.31 -6.30 -21.63
C HIS A 43 -3.80 -6.28 -21.28
N LEU A 44 -4.13 -6.48 -20.00
CA LEU A 44 -5.52 -6.38 -19.52
C LEU A 44 -6.09 -4.96 -19.68
N PHE A 45 -5.28 -3.92 -19.44
CA PHE A 45 -5.75 -2.53 -19.48
C PHE A 45 -5.53 -1.85 -20.83
N TYR A 46 -4.44 -2.17 -21.53
CA TYR A 46 -4.03 -1.50 -22.76
C TYR A 46 -4.18 -2.38 -24.02
N GLY A 47 -4.57 -3.65 -23.86
CA GLY A 47 -4.74 -4.59 -24.96
C GLY A 47 -3.45 -5.32 -25.36
N ASN A 48 -3.55 -6.19 -26.37
CA ASN A 48 -2.42 -6.98 -26.87
C ASN A 48 -1.53 -6.23 -27.88
N GLU A 49 -1.81 -4.95 -28.13
CA GLU A 49 -0.93 -4.09 -28.92
C GLU A 49 0.31 -3.71 -28.09
N ASP A 50 1.38 -3.26 -28.76
CA ASP A 50 2.64 -2.91 -28.10
C ASP A 50 2.42 -1.77 -27.10
N ALA A 51 2.22 -2.13 -25.84
CA ALA A 51 2.12 -1.17 -24.75
C ALA A 51 3.47 -0.47 -24.59
N GLY A 52 3.46 0.86 -24.72
CA GLY A 52 4.66 1.67 -24.53
C GLY A 52 5.24 1.52 -23.12
N VAL A 53 6.51 1.91 -22.98
CA VAL A 53 7.25 1.88 -21.71
C VAL A 53 6.50 2.62 -20.60
N GLU A 54 5.87 3.75 -20.92
CA GLU A 54 5.06 4.54 -19.97
C GLU A 54 3.89 3.74 -19.37
N ASN A 55 3.19 2.93 -20.18
CA ASN A 55 2.09 2.08 -19.70
C ASN A 55 2.59 0.98 -18.76
N ILE A 56 3.79 0.45 -19.02
CA ILE A 56 4.40 -0.57 -18.16
C ILE A 56 4.80 0.06 -16.82
N GLU A 57 5.46 1.22 -16.85
CA GLU A 57 5.84 1.97 -15.63
C GLU A 57 4.61 2.29 -14.77
N ASP A 58 3.54 2.79 -15.38
CA ASP A 58 2.28 3.08 -14.71
C ASP A 58 1.70 1.84 -14.02
N VAL A 59 1.63 0.70 -14.72
CA VAL A 59 1.08 -0.54 -14.15
C VAL A 59 1.92 -1.01 -12.97
N PHE A 60 3.25 -1.01 -13.09
CA PHE A 60 4.13 -1.41 -11.99
C PHE A 60 3.99 -0.47 -10.80
N PHE A 61 3.86 0.84 -11.03
CA PHE A 61 3.58 1.82 -10.00
C PHE A 61 2.24 1.56 -9.31
N TYR A 62 1.15 1.32 -10.05
CA TYR A 62 -0.16 1.06 -9.46
C TYR A 62 -0.20 -0.26 -8.68
N ILE A 63 0.48 -1.31 -9.15
CA ILE A 63 0.64 -2.55 -8.40
C ILE A 63 1.37 -2.29 -7.08
N ALA A 64 2.47 -1.53 -7.12
CA ALA A 64 3.22 -1.12 -5.92
C ALA A 64 2.33 -0.38 -4.93
N PHE A 65 1.62 0.63 -5.42
CA PHE A 65 0.79 1.51 -4.60
C PHE A 65 -0.37 0.76 -3.94
N ILE A 66 -1.07 -0.11 -4.69
CA ILE A 66 -2.14 -0.94 -4.13
C ILE A 66 -1.61 -1.90 -3.08
N THR A 67 -0.45 -2.53 -3.34
CA THR A 67 0.21 -3.44 -2.40
C THR A 67 0.60 -2.73 -1.11
N GLU A 68 1.17 -1.53 -1.22
CA GLU A 68 1.55 -0.69 -0.09
C GLU A 68 0.32 -0.32 0.76
N ILE A 69 -0.77 0.16 0.14
CA ILE A 69 -2.02 0.50 0.85
C ILE A 69 -2.63 -0.72 1.54
N ALA A 70 -2.65 -1.87 0.86
CA ALA A 70 -3.22 -3.10 1.40
C ALA A 70 -2.43 -3.58 2.62
N ALA A 71 -1.09 -3.60 2.50
CA ALA A 71 -0.21 -3.97 3.61
C ALA A 71 -0.33 -2.98 4.79
N ALA A 72 -0.34 -1.67 4.51
CA ALA A 72 -0.51 -0.64 5.54
C ALA A 72 -1.82 -0.80 6.30
N THR A 73 -2.91 -1.07 5.57
CA THR A 73 -4.24 -1.31 6.13
C THR A 73 -4.25 -2.56 7.00
N ALA A 74 -3.68 -3.67 6.54
CA ALA A 74 -3.60 -4.90 7.31
C ALA A 74 -2.84 -4.69 8.63
N ILE A 75 -1.65 -4.07 8.57
CA ILE A 75 -0.83 -3.77 9.76
C ILE A 75 -1.56 -2.83 10.72
N TYR A 76 -2.19 -1.77 10.21
CA TYR A 76 -2.96 -0.85 11.03
C TYR A 76 -4.12 -1.55 11.74
N LEU A 77 -4.89 -2.39 11.04
CA LEU A 77 -6.01 -3.13 11.65
C LEU A 77 -5.54 -4.11 12.71
N ILE A 78 -4.46 -4.86 12.44
CA ILE A 78 -3.87 -5.81 13.40
C ILE A 78 -3.38 -5.08 14.65
N THR A 79 -2.59 -4.02 14.47
CA THR A 79 -2.04 -3.25 15.60
C THR A 79 -3.13 -2.57 16.42
N MET A 80 -4.17 -2.00 15.78
CA MET A 80 -5.32 -1.46 16.50
C MET A 80 -6.11 -2.52 17.27
N LYS A 81 -6.27 -3.74 16.72
CA LYS A 81 -6.87 -4.87 17.44
C LYS A 81 -6.05 -5.26 18.66
N LEU A 82 -4.72 -5.35 18.53
CA LEU A 82 -3.81 -5.67 19.63
C LEU A 82 -3.85 -4.61 20.74
N ILE A 83 -3.76 -3.32 20.39
CA ILE A 83 -3.86 -2.22 21.37
C ILE A 83 -5.18 -2.27 22.14
N ARG A 84 -6.30 -2.54 21.45
CA ARG A 84 -7.61 -2.69 22.12
C ARG A 84 -7.61 -3.87 23.08
N LYS A 85 -7.08 -5.03 22.66
CA LYS A 85 -6.99 -6.24 23.47
C LYS A 85 -6.15 -6.03 24.74
N ILE A 86 -5.06 -5.28 24.63
CA ILE A 86 -4.19 -4.93 25.78
C ILE A 86 -4.92 -3.99 26.73
N ARG A 87 -5.64 -2.99 26.20
CA ARG A 87 -6.37 -2.00 27.02
C ARG A 87 -7.68 -2.54 27.65
N SER A 88 -8.23 -3.62 27.12
CA SER A 88 -9.41 -4.29 27.66
C SER A 88 -9.09 -5.34 28.72
N LYS A 89 -7.81 -5.65 28.93
CA LYS A 89 -7.33 -6.31 30.15
C LYS A 89 -7.06 -5.26 31.21
#